data_AF-A0AAV6LSE0-F1
#
_entry.id   AF-A0AAV6LSE0-F1
#
_cell.length_a   1.000
_cell.length_b   1.000
_cell.length_c   1.000
_cell.angle_alpha   90.00
_cell.angle_beta   90.00
_cell.angle_gamma   90.00
#
_symmetry.space_group_name_H-M   'P 1'
#
loop_
_entity.id
_entity.type
_entity.pdbx_description
1 polymer ?
#
loop_
_entity_poly.entity_id
_entity_poly.type
_entity_poly.pdbx_seq_one_letter_code
_entity_poly.pdbx_strand_id
1 'polypeptide(L)'
;MAVDENQFVYNGFNGANIHVDGVAKIHSKGLLQLTNFSKHQIGCAFYQHPIGFDTSSSTLLQALSFSTHFVFAIVPEISESVAIAKLRRLVNAH
;
A
#
# COMPACT_ATOMS: atom_id res chain seq x y z
N MET A 1 18.00 -4.24 25.49
CA MET A 1 16.63 -4.56 25.05
C MET A 1 16.74 -5.09 23.63
N ALA A 2 16.34 -6.33 23.37
CA ALA A 2 16.39 -6.87 22.01
C ALA A 2 15.23 -6.25 21.21
N VAL A 3 15.55 -5.61 20.08
CA VAL A 3 14.54 -5.23 19.09
C VAL A 3 14.10 -6.52 18.43
N ASP A 4 12.81 -6.83 18.48
CA ASP A 4 12.22 -7.91 17.69
C ASP A 4 12.32 -7.50 16.22
N GLU A 5 13.10 -8.25 15.43
CA GLU A 5 13.38 -7.95 14.01
C GLU A 5 12.10 -7.95 13.14
N ASN A 6 11.01 -8.51 13.66
CA ASN A 6 9.70 -8.57 13.01
C ASN A 6 8.78 -7.40 13.37
N GLN A 7 9.22 -6.47 14.24
CA GLN A 7 8.47 -5.27 14.58
C GLN A 7 9.06 -4.04 13.90
N PHE A 8 8.24 -3.34 13.11
CA PHE A 8 8.68 -2.15 12.39
C PHE A 8 7.59 -1.08 12.36
N VAL A 9 8.02 0.19 12.30
CA VAL A 9 7.14 1.35 12.17
C VAL A 9 7.74 2.31 11.14
N TYR A 10 6.94 2.68 10.14
CA TYR A 10 7.29 3.68 9.13
C TYR A 10 6.37 4.89 9.27
N ASN A 11 6.89 6.01 9.79
CA ASN A 11 6.17 7.30 9.80
C ASN A 11 6.30 8.06 8.47
N GLY A 12 7.02 7.48 7.52
CA GLY A 12 7.31 7.96 6.18
C GLY A 12 8.28 6.98 5.54
N PHE A 13 8.32 6.99 4.21
CA PHE A 13 9.09 6.01 3.43
C PHE A 13 10.42 6.55 2.90
N ASN A 14 10.81 7.78 3.25
CA ASN A 14 12.09 8.31 2.81
C ASN A 14 13.24 7.55 3.50
N GLY A 15 14.08 6.87 2.72
CA GLY A 15 15.13 5.99 3.25
C GLY A 15 14.60 4.74 3.98
N ALA A 16 13.32 4.39 3.81
CA ALA A 16 12.77 3.17 4.39
C ALA A 16 13.38 1.94 3.73
N ASN A 17 13.69 0.93 4.55
CA ASN A 17 14.29 -0.33 4.11
C ASN A 17 13.20 -1.27 3.57
N ILE A 18 12.66 -0.91 2.40
CA ILE A 18 11.59 -1.62 1.70
C ILE A 18 11.99 -1.88 0.25
N HIS A 19 11.55 -3.02 -0.28
CA HIS A 19 11.67 -3.32 -1.70
C HIS A 19 10.45 -2.76 -2.44
N VAL A 20 10.67 -1.87 -3.42
CA VAL A 20 9.61 -1.26 -4.23
C VAL A 20 9.70 -1.80 -5.65
N ASP A 21 8.57 -2.22 -6.22
CA ASP A 21 8.50 -2.86 -7.53
C ASP A 21 7.28 -2.41 -8.34
N GLY A 22 7.32 -2.65 -9.66
CA GLY A 22 6.31 -2.21 -10.61
C GLY A 22 6.27 -0.69 -10.74
N VAL A 23 5.07 -0.11 -10.68
CA VAL A 23 4.87 1.36 -10.79
C VAL A 23 4.87 2.09 -9.46
N ALA A 24 5.12 1.38 -8.37
CA ALA A 24 5.19 1.97 -7.05
C ALA A 24 6.41 2.90 -6.95
N LYS A 25 6.26 4.00 -6.20
CA LYS A 25 7.34 4.96 -5.98
C LYS A 25 7.22 5.68 -4.66
N ILE A 26 8.37 6.11 -4.14
CA ILE A 26 8.47 6.95 -2.96
C ILE A 26 8.69 8.39 -3.41
N HIS A 27 7.82 9.30 -2.99
CA HIS A 27 7.97 10.73 -3.25
C HIS A 27 9.00 11.36 -2.29
N SER A 28 9.54 12.52 -2.65
CA SER A 28 10.54 13.24 -1.85
C SER A 28 10.12 13.53 -0.41
N LYS A 29 8.81 13.61 -0.13
CA LYS A 29 8.24 13.79 1.22
C LYS A 29 8.01 12.47 1.98
N GLY A 30 8.48 11.34 1.45
CA GLY A 30 8.31 10.02 2.06
C GLY A 30 6.92 9.41 1.87
N LEU A 31 6.13 9.88 0.91
CA LEU A 31 4.84 9.26 0.56
C LEU A 31 5.07 8.06 -0.36
N LEU A 32 4.60 6.87 0.03
CA LEU A 32 4.57 5.70 -0.83
C LEU A 32 3.31 5.72 -1.69
N GLN A 33 3.49 5.84 -3.00
CA GLN A 33 2.44 5.70 -3.99
C GLN A 33 2.54 4.32 -4.62
N LEU A 34 1.53 3.46 -4.43
CA LEU A 34 1.53 2.10 -5.01
C LEU A 34 1.15 2.10 -6.50
N THR A 35 0.21 2.95 -6.91
CA THR A 35 -0.32 3.00 -8.28
C THR A 35 -0.49 4.44 -8.76
N ASN A 36 -0.60 4.62 -10.07
CA ASN A 36 -0.87 5.90 -10.74
C ASN A 36 -2.17 5.78 -11.57
N PHE A 37 -2.51 6.80 -12.37
CA PHE A 37 -3.69 6.78 -13.23
C PHE A 37 -3.51 5.94 -14.51
N SER A 38 -2.36 5.28 -14.69
CA SER A 38 -2.15 4.41 -15.84
C SER A 38 -2.93 3.11 -15.66
N LYS A 39 -3.70 2.77 -16.68
CA LYS A 39 -4.55 1.59 -16.67
C LYS A 39 -3.71 0.31 -16.75
N HIS A 40 -4.16 -0.74 -16.06
CA HIS A 40 -3.57 -2.09 -16.08
C HIS A 40 -2.10 -2.15 -15.60
N GLN A 41 -1.66 -1.22 -14.75
CA GLN A 41 -0.34 -1.27 -14.13
C GLN A 41 -0.45 -1.72 -12.66
N ILE A 42 0.54 -2.47 -12.21
CA ILE A 42 0.65 -2.97 -10.83
C ILE A 42 1.89 -2.35 -10.20
N GLY A 43 1.78 -1.96 -8.94
CA GLY A 43 2.92 -1.57 -8.13
C GLY A 43 2.79 -2.17 -6.73
N CYS A 44 3.93 -2.54 -6.17
CA CYS A 44 4.02 -3.24 -4.90
C CYS A 44 5.20 -2.73 -4.08
N ALA A 45 5.10 -2.90 -2.77
CA ALA A 45 6.14 -2.56 -1.82
C ALA A 45 6.17 -3.62 -0.72
N PHE A 46 7.36 -4.13 -0.41
CA PHE A 46 7.57 -5.22 0.53
C PHE A 46 8.55 -4.80 1.61
N TYR A 47 8.31 -5.26 2.84
CA TYR A 47 9.34 -5.19 3.88
C TYR A 47 10.55 -6.04 3.47
N GLN A 48 11.76 -5.50 3.69
CA GLN A 48 12.97 -6.12 3.15
C GLN A 48 13.33 -7.46 3.81
N HIS A 49 12.96 -7.66 5.08
CA HIS A 49 13.20 -8.92 5.77
C HIS A 49 11.96 -9.81 5.69
N PRO A 50 12.08 -11.07 5.22
CA PRO A 50 10.97 -12.00 5.23
C PRO A 50 10.45 -12.22 6.64
N ILE A 51 9.12 -12.14 6.82
CA ILE A 51 8.47 -12.50 8.07
C ILE A 51 8.19 -14.00 8.01
N GLY A 52 8.90 -14.78 8.83
CA GLY A 52 8.76 -16.25 8.87
C GLY A 52 7.42 -16.67 9.49
N PHE A 53 6.62 -17.41 8.71
CA PHE A 53 5.37 -18.02 9.17
C PHE A 53 5.46 -19.55 9.28
N ASP A 54 6.64 -20.09 9.60
CA ASP A 54 6.88 -21.53 9.64
C ASP A 54 6.38 -22.19 10.92
N THR A 55 5.50 -23.19 10.77
CA THR A 55 4.97 -24.03 11.86
C THR A 55 5.69 -25.38 11.97
N SER A 56 6.74 -25.60 11.16
CA SER A 56 7.36 -26.91 10.93
C SER A 56 8.31 -27.39 12.04
N SER A 57 8.67 -26.55 13.02
CA SER A 57 9.76 -26.85 13.97
C SER A 57 9.35 -27.01 15.45
N SER A 58 8.07 -27.13 15.80
CA SER A 58 7.74 -27.49 17.20
C SER A 58 6.51 -28.39 17.32
N THR A 59 6.61 -29.38 18.20
CA THR A 59 5.59 -30.35 18.60
C THR A 59 4.37 -29.72 19.31
N LEU A 60 4.24 -28.39 19.25
CA LEU A 60 3.07 -27.63 19.62
C LEU A 60 2.79 -26.69 18.44
N LEU A 61 1.64 -26.82 17.80
CA LEU A 61 1.18 -25.88 16.76
C LEU A 61 1.02 -24.49 17.39
N GLN A 62 2.10 -23.73 17.53
CA GLN A 62 2.05 -22.37 18.02
C GLN A 62 1.50 -21.53 16.87
N ALA A 63 0.22 -21.19 16.96
CA ALA A 63 -0.43 -20.30 15.99
C ALA A 63 0.32 -18.97 15.98
N LEU A 64 0.89 -18.61 14.82
CA LEU A 64 1.56 -17.34 14.63
C LEU A 64 0.50 -16.25 14.47
N SER A 65 0.54 -15.25 15.34
CA SER A 65 -0.35 -14.09 15.30
C SER A 65 0.43 -12.86 14.92
N PHE A 66 -0.18 -11.98 14.12
CA PHE A 66 0.39 -10.68 13.78
C PHE A 66 -0.67 -9.58 13.90
N SER A 67 -0.21 -8.34 14.05
CA SER A 67 -1.04 -7.13 13.99
C SER A 67 -0.37 -6.10 13.09
N THR A 68 -1.16 -5.38 12.30
CA THR A 68 -0.67 -4.30 11.45
C THR A 68 -1.65 -3.13 11.47
N HIS A 69 -1.12 -1.91 11.34
CA HIS A 69 -1.87 -0.68 11.21
C HIS A 69 -1.24 0.17 10.12
N PHE A 70 -2.05 0.71 9.23
CA PHE A 70 -1.58 1.56 8.14
C PHE A 70 -2.61 2.64 7.82
N VAL A 71 -2.13 3.76 7.29
CA VAL A 71 -2.95 4.89 6.81
C VAL A 71 -2.70 5.03 5.31
N PHE A 72 -3.78 5.14 4.54
CA PHE A 72 -3.70 5.29 3.09
C PHE A 72 -4.80 6.21 2.57
N ALA A 73 -4.59 6.73 1.37
CA ALA A 73 -5.60 7.48 0.61
C ALA A 73 -5.76 6.85 -0.77
N ILE A 74 -7.00 6.72 -1.24
CA ILE A 74 -7.32 6.30 -2.61
C ILE A 74 -7.85 7.53 -3.34
N VAL A 75 -7.21 7.87 -4.46
CA VAL A 75 -7.67 8.93 -5.36
C VAL A 75 -8.32 8.26 -6.57
N PRO A 76 -9.65 8.35 -6.75
CA PRO A 76 -10.31 7.75 -7.90
C PRO A 76 -9.92 8.48 -9.18
N GLU A 77 -9.78 7.73 -10.28
CA GLU A 77 -9.74 8.32 -11.62
C GLU A 77 -11.16 8.83 -11.95
N ILE A 78 -11.35 10.15 -11.89
CA ILE A 78 -12.58 10.76 -12.41
C ILE A 78 -12.40 10.82 -13.92
N SER A 79 -13.02 9.88 -14.63
CA SER A 79 -13.07 9.97 -16.09
C SER A 79 -13.73 11.29 -16.48
N GLU A 80 -13.09 12.05 -17.38
CA GLU A 80 -13.70 13.26 -17.95
C GLU A 80 -15.10 12.98 -18.50
N SER A 81 -15.30 11.79 -19.08
CA SER A 81 -16.61 11.35 -19.56
C SER A 81 -17.69 11.31 -18.46
N VAL A 82 -17.32 10.91 -17.24
CA VAL A 82 -18.22 10.86 -16.09
C VAL A 82 -18.49 12.28 -15.56
N ALA A 83 -17.47 13.14 -15.52
CA ALA A 83 -17.63 14.55 -15.15
C ALA A 83 -18.54 15.29 -16.15
N ILE A 84 -18.35 15.08 -17.45
CA ILE A 84 -19.16 15.67 -18.53
C ILE A 84 -20.59 15.11 -18.49
N ALA A 85 -20.77 13.80 -18.28
CA ALA A 85 -22.11 13.21 -18.15
C ALA A 85 -22.87 13.76 -16.92
N LYS A 86 -22.17 14.00 -15.81
CA LYS A 86 -22.74 14.61 -14.61
C LYS A 86 -23.14 16.07 -14.86
N LEU A 87 -22.31 16.85 -15.54
CA LEU A 87 -22.64 18.22 -15.94
C LEU A 87 -23.82 18.27 -16.91
N ARG A 88 -23.85 17.39 -17.91
CA ARG A 88 -24.99 17.28 -18.85
C ARG A 88 -26.29 16.92 -18.13
N ARG A 89 -26.25 16.03 -17.15
CA ARG A 89 -27.43 15.70 -16.32
C ARG A 89 -27.91 16.89 -15.49
N LEU A 90 -27.02 17.73 -14.97
CA LEU A 90 -27.38 18.94 -14.23
C LEU A 90 -27.99 20.01 -15.15
N VAL A 91 -27.47 20.16 -16.37
CA VAL A 91 -28.02 21.11 -17.36
C VAL A 91 -29.39 20.68 -17.88
N ASN A 92 -29.64 19.38 -18.00
CA ASN A 92 -30.89 18.83 -18.53
C ASN A 92 -31.93 18.45 -17.46
N ALA A 93 -31.68 18.80 -16.19
CA ALA A 93 -32.66 18.67 -15.12
C ALA A 93 -33.58 19.90 -15.14
N HIS A 94 -34.52 19.91 -16.08
CA HIS A 94 -35.63 20.86 -16.15
C HIS A 94 -36.89 20.14 -16.62
#